data_AF-A0A7G6U4N1-F1
#
_entry.id   AF-A0A7G6U4N1-F1
#
_cell.length_a   1.000
_cell.length_b   1.000
_cell.length_c   1.000
_cell.angle_alpha   90.00
_cell.angle_beta   90.00
_cell.angle_gamma   90.00
#
_symmetry.space_group_name_H-M   'P 1'
#
loop_
_entity.id
_entity.type
_entity.pdbx_description
1 polymer ?
#
loop_
_entity_poly.entity_id
_entity_poly.type
_entity_poly.pdbx_seq_one_letter_code
_entity_poly.pdbx_strand_id
1 'polypeptide(L)'
;MKHAAPLFALTMLTAISVAHRPALAADPVFPPGVRVGLAPLVGLAPAKTFVGFETSDQGVKVLVTELPAAAFNEVETAFKANPAGMAAKPESIETTAGKAFYTIENAKDATGNVRRYSMIVGGGNFSGYVAVQVPENAQKIYTDDAVRQMLSSAVVRKEVPLPEQLGLMPFKISEMSDFKTVRTLAPGAALLLADSSDENSIETSPFVVIGSLASAPEKAEDRGRFAQQAAGTIPGLREGRITMSEPQRIDGMAGWETRIDAVSGKNNTPVSVVQWLRFGGGKVTMRIIASAPRDDWAKAFPRFRAVRDGIEPR
;
A
#
# COMPACT_ATOMS: atom_id res chain seq x y z
N MET A 1 -73.85 29.44 53.77
CA MET A 1 -73.02 30.11 52.74
C MET A 1 -71.81 29.22 52.46
N LYS A 2 -71.68 28.77 51.20
CA LYS A 2 -70.46 28.38 50.45
C LYS A 2 -69.65 27.17 51.00
N HIS A 3 -69.70 26.01 50.31
CA HIS A 3 -68.71 25.49 49.32
C HIS A 3 -67.34 25.20 49.99
N ALA A 4 -66.58 24.13 49.77
CA ALA A 4 -66.60 22.94 48.93
C ALA A 4 -65.40 22.07 49.38
N ALA A 5 -65.41 20.77 49.11
CA ALA A 5 -64.24 19.88 49.17
C ALA A 5 -63.30 20.15 47.96
N PRO A 6 -62.36 19.27 47.50
CA PRO A 6 -61.59 18.14 48.07
C PRO A 6 -60.11 18.08 47.50
N LEU A 7 -59.44 16.92 47.60
CA LEU A 7 -58.39 16.38 46.67
C LEU A 7 -56.97 17.00 46.75
N PHE A 8 -55.85 16.28 46.61
CA PHE A 8 -55.48 15.31 45.56
C PHE A 8 -54.41 14.32 46.05
N ALA A 9 -54.60 13.03 45.75
CA ALA A 9 -53.56 12.02 45.70
C ALA A 9 -52.87 12.07 44.32
N LEU A 10 -51.55 11.88 44.25
CA LEU A 10 -50.93 11.46 42.99
C LEU A 10 -49.67 10.61 43.24
N THR A 11 -49.83 9.33 42.96
CA THR A 11 -48.82 8.33 42.64
C THR A 11 -48.00 8.76 41.42
N MET A 12 -46.67 8.66 41.48
CA MET A 12 -45.82 8.75 40.28
C MET A 12 -45.00 7.46 40.13
N LEU A 13 -45.33 6.71 39.08
CA LEU A 13 -44.64 5.53 38.59
C LEU A 13 -43.60 6.00 37.56
N THR A 14 -42.31 5.99 37.90
CA THR A 14 -41.23 6.30 36.95
C THR A 14 -40.76 5.04 36.24
N ALA A 15 -41.13 4.91 34.96
CA ALA A 15 -40.61 3.89 34.05
C ALA A 15 -39.15 4.19 33.67
N ILE A 16 -38.26 3.20 33.85
CA ILE A 16 -36.87 3.26 33.41
C ILE A 16 -36.82 2.80 31.94
N SER A 17 -36.78 3.77 31.04
CA SER A 17 -36.53 3.55 29.61
C SER A 17 -35.04 3.32 29.38
N VAL A 18 -34.60 2.06 29.28
CA VAL A 18 -33.26 1.72 28.79
C VAL A 18 -33.17 2.11 27.32
N ALA A 19 -32.59 3.27 27.05
CA ALA A 19 -32.24 3.71 25.71
C ALA A 19 -31.20 2.74 25.12
N HIS A 20 -31.67 1.87 24.22
CA HIS A 20 -30.81 1.04 23.38
C HIS A 20 -30.08 1.96 22.39
N ARG A 21 -28.83 2.32 22.69
CA ARG A 21 -27.96 2.91 21.69
C ARG A 21 -27.64 1.82 20.65
N PRO A 22 -27.84 2.06 19.35
CA PRO A 22 -27.33 1.13 18.34
C PRO A 22 -25.82 1.02 18.54
N ALA A 23 -25.32 -0.21 18.63
CA ALA A 23 -23.89 -0.45 18.59
C ALA A 23 -23.38 0.11 17.26
N LEU A 24 -22.60 1.20 17.32
CA LEU A 24 -21.88 1.68 16.15
C LEU A 24 -21.00 0.51 15.70
N ALA A 25 -21.22 0.05 14.47
CA ALA A 25 -20.29 -0.87 13.83
C ALA A 25 -18.89 -0.23 13.91
N ALA A 26 -17.88 -0.99 14.34
CA ALA A 26 -16.53 -0.47 14.44
C ALA A 26 -16.11 0.11 13.08
N ASP A 27 -15.47 1.29 13.10
CA ASP A 27 -15.02 1.93 11.87
C ASP A 27 -14.05 1.01 11.12
N PRO A 28 -14.17 0.89 9.78
CA PRO A 28 -13.25 0.08 9.01
C PRO A 28 -11.80 0.55 9.16
N VAL A 29 -10.91 -0.39 9.42
CA VAL A 29 -9.46 -0.17 9.46
C VAL A 29 -8.86 -0.66 8.15
N PHE A 30 -8.01 0.16 7.54
CA PHE A 30 -7.26 -0.20 6.34
C PHE A 30 -5.85 -0.67 6.75
N PRO A 31 -5.47 -1.91 6.47
CA PRO A 31 -4.07 -2.30 6.59
C PRO A 31 -3.17 -1.41 5.73
N PRO A 32 -1.94 -1.09 6.18
CA PRO A 32 -1.11 -0.15 5.46
C PRO A 32 -0.81 -0.59 4.02
N GLY A 33 -1.00 0.32 3.07
CA GLY A 33 -0.60 0.13 1.67
C GLY A 33 -1.62 -0.59 0.78
N VAL A 34 -2.79 -0.95 1.30
CA VAL A 34 -3.89 -1.55 0.50
C VAL A 34 -5.16 -0.72 0.55
N ARG A 35 -6.04 -0.91 -0.43
CA ARG A 35 -7.30 -0.18 -0.58
C ARG A 35 -8.50 -0.89 0.02
N VAL A 36 -8.32 -2.07 0.60
CA VAL A 36 -9.38 -2.83 1.28
C VAL A 36 -9.30 -2.57 2.79
N GLY A 37 -10.42 -2.21 3.39
CA GLY A 37 -10.58 -2.05 4.83
C GLY A 37 -11.60 -3.03 5.40
N LEU A 38 -11.46 -3.37 6.67
CA LEU A 38 -12.37 -4.25 7.42
C LEU A 38 -12.60 -3.67 8.81
N ALA A 39 -13.76 -3.91 9.41
CA ALA A 39 -13.98 -3.76 10.84
C ALA A 39 -13.45 -5.03 11.54
N PRO A 40 -12.24 -5.01 12.14
CA PRO A 40 -11.65 -6.21 12.70
C PRO A 40 -12.47 -6.72 13.91
N LEU A 41 -12.54 -8.04 14.06
CA LEU A 41 -13.11 -8.66 15.25
C LEU A 41 -12.30 -8.30 16.50
N VAL A 42 -12.96 -8.33 17.66
CA VAL A 42 -12.29 -8.11 18.95
C VAL A 42 -11.08 -9.04 19.09
N GLY A 43 -9.97 -8.48 19.54
CA GLY A 43 -8.69 -9.20 19.70
C GLY A 43 -7.80 -9.22 18.47
N LEU A 44 -8.30 -8.85 17.29
CA LEU A 44 -7.49 -8.63 16.09
C LEU A 44 -6.94 -7.20 16.07
N ALA A 45 -5.62 -7.08 15.93
CA ALA A 45 -4.91 -5.81 15.76
C ALA A 45 -4.10 -5.84 14.45
N PRO A 46 -3.70 -4.68 13.89
CA PRO A 46 -2.85 -4.64 12.71
C PRO A 46 -1.59 -5.50 12.88
N ALA A 47 -1.35 -6.38 11.91
CA ALA A 47 -0.22 -7.30 11.95
C ALA A 47 1.10 -6.58 11.70
N LYS A 48 2.17 -7.07 12.32
CA LYS A 48 3.51 -6.47 12.20
C LYS A 48 4.35 -7.05 11.07
N THR A 49 3.99 -8.25 10.60
CA THR A 49 4.81 -9.06 9.69
C THR A 49 4.17 -9.28 8.31
N PHE A 50 2.89 -8.93 8.17
CA PHE A 50 2.14 -9.01 6.92
C PHE A 50 1.07 -7.92 6.87
N VAL A 51 0.54 -7.66 5.68
CA VAL A 51 -0.54 -6.68 5.50
C VAL A 51 -1.86 -7.32 5.94
N GLY A 52 -2.39 -6.88 7.07
CA GLY A 52 -3.60 -7.48 7.63
C GLY A 52 -3.74 -7.30 9.14
N PHE A 53 -4.40 -8.25 9.78
CA PHE A 53 -4.65 -8.27 11.22
C PHE A 53 -4.27 -9.63 11.83
N GLU A 54 -3.88 -9.62 13.10
CA GLU A 54 -3.58 -10.83 13.87
C GLU A 54 -4.01 -10.69 15.33
N THR A 55 -4.24 -11.82 15.99
CA THR A 55 -4.34 -11.86 17.46
C THR A 55 -2.98 -11.67 18.09
N SER A 56 -2.95 -11.25 19.36
CA SER A 56 -1.68 -11.02 20.09
C SER A 56 -0.81 -12.28 20.21
N ASP A 57 -1.41 -13.47 20.22
CA ASP A 57 -0.76 -14.77 20.21
C ASP A 57 -0.37 -15.25 18.79
N GLN A 58 -0.67 -14.45 17.75
CA GLN A 58 -0.43 -14.72 16.33
C GLN A 58 -1.14 -15.99 15.81
N GLY A 59 -2.13 -16.49 16.53
CA GLY A 59 -2.89 -17.69 16.17
C GLY A 59 -3.87 -17.43 15.02
N VAL A 60 -4.71 -16.40 15.15
CA VAL A 60 -5.65 -15.98 14.11
C VAL A 60 -4.97 -14.95 13.22
N LYS A 61 -5.06 -15.15 11.90
CA LYS A 61 -4.46 -14.26 10.90
C LYS A 61 -5.49 -13.87 9.86
N VAL A 62 -5.54 -12.58 9.53
CA VAL A 62 -6.38 -12.00 8.48
C VAL A 62 -5.45 -11.27 7.50
N LEU A 63 -5.07 -11.91 6.41
CA LEU A 63 -4.26 -11.31 5.36
C LEU A 63 -5.15 -10.53 4.40
N VAL A 64 -4.68 -9.36 3.98
CA VAL A 64 -5.36 -8.50 3.01
C VAL A 64 -4.39 -8.15 1.89
N THR A 65 -4.81 -8.32 0.64
CA THR A 65 -4.02 -7.98 -0.54
C THR A 65 -4.91 -7.51 -1.68
N GLU A 66 -4.29 -6.96 -2.72
CA GLU A 66 -4.94 -6.60 -3.97
C GLU A 66 -4.51 -7.57 -5.08
N LEU A 67 -5.49 -7.97 -5.90
CA LEU A 67 -5.33 -8.78 -7.09
C LEU A 67 -5.64 -7.92 -8.33
N PRO A 68 -5.28 -8.39 -9.54
CA PRO A 68 -5.66 -7.72 -10.78
C PRO A 68 -7.16 -7.43 -10.87
N ALA A 69 -7.52 -6.34 -11.56
CA ALA A 69 -8.92 -5.91 -11.71
C ALA A 69 -9.84 -6.99 -12.29
N ALA A 70 -9.31 -7.87 -13.14
CA ALA A 70 -10.07 -8.95 -13.78
C ALA A 70 -10.49 -10.05 -12.79
N ALA A 71 -9.77 -10.25 -11.69
CA ALA A 71 -9.95 -11.41 -10.81
C ALA A 71 -11.35 -11.52 -10.22
N PHE A 72 -11.97 -10.41 -9.81
CA PHE A 72 -13.34 -10.42 -9.29
C PHE A 72 -14.34 -10.91 -10.35
N ASN A 73 -14.21 -10.42 -11.58
CA ASN A 73 -15.10 -10.80 -12.68
C ASN A 73 -14.89 -12.27 -13.08
N GLU A 74 -13.65 -12.76 -13.06
CA GLU A 74 -13.35 -14.18 -13.30
C GLU A 74 -14.05 -15.08 -12.27
N VAL A 75 -13.98 -14.73 -10.98
CA VAL A 75 -14.70 -15.46 -9.92
C VAL A 75 -16.21 -15.33 -10.07
N GLU A 76 -16.73 -14.15 -10.39
CA GLU A 76 -18.16 -13.95 -10.60
C GLU A 76 -18.68 -14.81 -11.77
N THR A 77 -17.95 -14.87 -12.87
CA THR A 77 -18.30 -15.71 -14.03
C THR A 77 -18.26 -17.19 -13.67
N ALA A 78 -17.21 -17.65 -12.97
CA ALA A 78 -17.11 -19.04 -12.52
C ALA A 78 -18.26 -19.42 -11.58
N PHE A 79 -18.60 -18.53 -10.64
CA PHE A 79 -19.73 -18.68 -9.72
C PHE A 79 -21.06 -18.81 -10.46
N LYS A 80 -21.30 -17.97 -11.47
CA LYS A 80 -22.54 -18.01 -12.28
C LYS A 80 -22.63 -19.27 -13.14
N ALA A 81 -21.51 -19.79 -13.64
CA ALA A 81 -21.48 -20.91 -14.56
C ALA A 81 -21.68 -22.28 -13.87
N ASN A 82 -20.90 -22.58 -12.84
CA ASN A 82 -21.01 -23.84 -12.10
C ASN A 82 -20.39 -23.73 -10.68
N PRO A 83 -21.14 -23.23 -9.69
CA PRO A 83 -20.63 -23.08 -8.32
C PRO A 83 -20.23 -24.42 -7.68
N ALA A 84 -20.86 -25.53 -8.08
CA ALA A 84 -20.56 -26.87 -7.55
C ALA A 84 -19.27 -27.48 -8.12
N GLY A 85 -18.75 -26.93 -9.23
CA GLY A 85 -17.49 -27.37 -9.85
C GLY A 85 -16.24 -26.68 -9.30
N MET A 86 -16.39 -25.73 -8.38
CA MET A 86 -15.28 -25.03 -7.73
C MET A 86 -14.73 -25.86 -6.56
N ALA A 87 -13.41 -25.79 -6.33
CA ALA A 87 -12.72 -26.58 -5.31
C ALA A 87 -13.30 -26.41 -3.90
N ALA A 88 -13.76 -25.19 -3.59
CA ALA A 88 -14.53 -24.87 -2.40
C ALA A 88 -15.85 -24.25 -2.83
N LYS A 89 -16.94 -24.62 -2.15
CA LYS A 89 -18.27 -24.08 -2.43
C LYS A 89 -18.26 -22.57 -2.14
N PRO A 90 -18.42 -21.72 -3.17
CA PRO A 90 -18.47 -20.28 -2.96
C PRO A 90 -19.85 -19.87 -2.45
N GLU A 91 -19.88 -18.80 -1.67
CA GLU A 91 -21.07 -18.12 -1.18
C GLU A 91 -20.98 -16.64 -1.50
N SER A 92 -22.12 -15.99 -1.79
CA SER A 92 -22.17 -14.55 -1.95
C SER A 92 -22.39 -13.86 -0.61
N ILE A 93 -21.75 -12.71 -0.43
CA ILE A 93 -21.93 -11.85 0.74
C ILE A 93 -22.03 -10.39 0.29
N GLU A 94 -22.98 -9.65 0.86
CA GLU A 94 -23.06 -8.20 0.64
C GLU A 94 -22.10 -7.49 1.59
N THR A 95 -21.34 -6.55 1.04
CA THR A 95 -20.38 -5.72 1.79
C THR A 95 -20.68 -4.24 1.57
N THR A 96 -20.04 -3.34 2.32
CA THR A 96 -20.16 -1.90 2.05
C THR A 96 -19.53 -1.51 0.70
N ALA A 97 -18.59 -2.30 0.19
CA ALA A 97 -18.04 -2.16 -1.16
C ALA A 97 -18.93 -2.80 -2.26
N GLY A 98 -20.06 -3.38 -1.89
CA GLY A 98 -20.96 -4.12 -2.78
C GLY A 98 -20.79 -5.64 -2.65
N LYS A 99 -21.28 -6.37 -3.65
CA LYS A 99 -21.26 -7.83 -3.65
C LYS A 99 -19.84 -8.39 -3.63
N ALA A 100 -19.61 -9.38 -2.78
CA ALA A 100 -18.40 -10.18 -2.69
C ALA A 100 -18.71 -11.67 -2.75
N PHE A 101 -17.67 -12.48 -2.98
CA PHE A 101 -17.75 -13.94 -2.92
C PHE A 101 -16.74 -14.44 -1.91
N TYR A 102 -17.15 -15.43 -1.11
CA TYR A 102 -16.25 -16.04 -0.14
C TYR A 102 -16.40 -17.56 -0.11
N THR A 103 -15.36 -18.25 0.36
CA THR A 103 -15.34 -19.70 0.57
C THR A 103 -14.96 -19.99 2.01
N ILE A 104 -15.39 -21.15 2.52
CA ILE A 104 -14.99 -21.69 3.81
C ILE A 104 -14.43 -23.10 3.60
N GLU A 105 -13.27 -23.38 4.17
CA GLU A 105 -12.58 -24.65 4.03
C GLU A 105 -11.96 -25.10 5.35
N ASN A 106 -11.95 -26.41 5.60
CA ASN A 106 -11.10 -26.99 6.62
C ASN A 106 -9.76 -27.35 5.99
N ALA A 107 -8.66 -26.92 6.60
CA ALA A 107 -7.31 -27.20 6.14
C ALA A 107 -6.41 -27.62 7.30
N LYS A 108 -5.18 -28.00 6.97
CA LYS A 108 -4.13 -28.29 7.93
C LYS A 108 -2.90 -27.43 7.61
N ASP A 109 -2.31 -26.84 8.64
CA ASP A 109 -1.02 -26.14 8.54
C ASP A 109 0.05 -26.84 9.38
N ALA A 110 1.21 -26.21 9.55
CA ALA A 110 2.32 -26.78 10.34
C ALA A 110 1.99 -26.96 11.83
N THR A 111 0.98 -26.24 12.34
CA THR A 111 0.61 -26.19 13.76
C THR A 111 -0.63 -27.01 14.08
N GLY A 112 -1.47 -27.34 13.10
CA GLY A 112 -2.62 -28.21 13.29
C GLY A 112 -3.75 -27.95 12.29
N ASN A 113 -4.98 -28.31 12.69
CA ASN A 113 -6.17 -28.05 11.90
C ASN A 113 -6.55 -26.57 11.99
N VAL A 114 -6.95 -26.01 10.85
CA VAL A 114 -7.36 -24.61 10.74
C VAL A 114 -8.62 -24.50 9.88
N ARG A 115 -9.45 -23.53 10.22
CA ARG A 115 -10.57 -23.06 9.39
C ARG A 115 -10.07 -21.91 8.54
N ARG A 116 -10.19 -22.02 7.22
CA ARG A 116 -9.76 -21.00 6.26
C ARG A 116 -10.96 -20.36 5.60
N TYR A 117 -10.89 -19.05 5.44
CA TYR A 117 -11.87 -18.25 4.72
C TYR A 117 -11.11 -17.46 3.66
N SER A 118 -11.64 -17.45 2.44
CA SER A 118 -11.11 -16.60 1.36
C SER A 118 -12.25 -15.75 0.84
N MET A 119 -12.06 -14.45 0.71
CA MET A 119 -13.04 -13.54 0.12
C MET A 119 -12.41 -12.70 -0.99
N ILE A 120 -13.15 -12.50 -2.07
CA ILE A 120 -12.84 -11.54 -3.12
C ILE A 120 -13.95 -10.49 -3.23
N VAL A 121 -13.55 -9.22 -3.35
CA VAL A 121 -14.46 -8.06 -3.44
C VAL A 121 -14.02 -7.14 -4.57
N GLY A 122 -14.98 -6.56 -5.30
CA GLY A 122 -14.70 -5.63 -6.39
C GLY A 122 -14.15 -4.29 -5.88
N GLY A 123 -13.07 -3.80 -6.49
CA GLY A 123 -12.44 -2.51 -6.18
C GLY A 123 -12.45 -1.51 -7.33
N GLY A 124 -13.18 -1.80 -8.41
CA GLY A 124 -13.22 -0.98 -9.63
C GLY A 124 -12.03 -1.23 -10.55
N ASN A 125 -10.84 -0.72 -10.20
CA ASN A 125 -9.60 -0.94 -10.97
C ASN A 125 -8.66 -1.97 -10.31
N PHE A 126 -9.16 -2.71 -9.32
CA PHE A 126 -8.48 -3.82 -8.65
C PHE A 126 -9.53 -4.78 -8.08
N SER A 127 -9.09 -5.95 -7.64
CA SER A 127 -9.92 -6.86 -6.84
C SER A 127 -9.30 -6.98 -5.44
N GLY A 128 -10.07 -6.71 -4.39
CA GLY A 128 -9.63 -6.92 -3.02
C GLY A 128 -9.68 -8.40 -2.66
N TYR A 129 -8.68 -8.92 -1.96
CA TYR A 129 -8.65 -10.28 -1.46
C TYR A 129 -8.36 -10.31 0.05
N VAL A 130 -9.15 -11.09 0.78
CA VAL A 130 -9.02 -11.30 2.22
C VAL A 130 -8.91 -12.80 2.49
N ALA A 131 -7.85 -13.21 3.18
CA ALA A 131 -7.67 -14.59 3.63
C ALA A 131 -7.63 -14.63 5.16
N VAL A 132 -8.53 -15.40 5.77
CA VAL A 132 -8.60 -15.58 7.22
C VAL A 132 -8.20 -17.01 7.56
N GLN A 133 -7.37 -17.17 8.57
CA GLN A 133 -7.02 -18.47 9.15
C GLN A 133 -7.34 -18.45 10.65
N VAL A 134 -8.18 -19.38 11.09
CA VAL A 134 -8.56 -19.57 12.49
C VAL A 134 -8.15 -20.96 12.95
N PRO A 135 -7.23 -21.10 13.92
CA PRO A 135 -6.87 -22.40 14.48
C PRO A 135 -8.00 -23.00 15.32
N GLU A 136 -8.04 -24.33 15.41
CA GLU A 136 -9.11 -25.08 16.09
C GLU A 136 -9.41 -24.60 17.51
N ASN A 137 -8.37 -24.24 18.28
CA ASN A 137 -8.51 -23.71 19.64
C ASN A 137 -9.20 -22.33 19.72
N ALA A 138 -9.22 -21.57 18.63
CA ALA A 138 -9.78 -20.22 18.55
C ALA A 138 -11.20 -20.19 17.93
N GLN A 139 -11.68 -21.29 17.34
CA GLN A 139 -12.98 -21.34 16.63
C GLN A 139 -14.20 -21.12 17.54
N LYS A 140 -14.06 -21.29 18.87
CA LYS A 140 -15.12 -20.95 19.83
C LYS A 140 -15.34 -19.45 19.98
N ILE A 141 -14.34 -18.64 19.64
CA ILE A 141 -14.37 -17.17 19.71
C ILE A 141 -14.60 -16.61 18.31
N TYR A 142 -13.82 -17.08 17.34
CA TYR A 142 -13.88 -16.67 15.94
C TYR A 142 -14.69 -17.69 15.15
N THR A 143 -16.01 -17.70 15.38
CA THR A 143 -16.96 -18.60 14.71
C THR A 143 -17.14 -18.24 13.24
N ASP A 144 -17.71 -19.16 12.45
CA ASP A 144 -18.06 -18.89 11.05
C ASP A 144 -18.93 -17.62 10.91
N ASP A 145 -19.89 -17.41 11.83
CA ASP A 145 -20.75 -16.22 11.81
C ASP A 145 -19.98 -14.94 12.16
N ALA A 146 -19.06 -15.00 13.12
CA ALA A 146 -18.22 -13.85 13.47
C ALA A 146 -17.30 -13.47 12.30
N VAL A 147 -16.66 -14.46 11.67
CA VAL A 147 -15.81 -14.21 10.48
C VAL A 147 -16.65 -13.69 9.32
N ARG A 148 -17.85 -14.24 9.07
CA ARG A 148 -18.78 -13.72 8.05
C ARG A 148 -19.16 -12.26 8.32
N GLN A 149 -19.45 -11.92 9.56
CA GLN A 149 -19.77 -10.54 9.95
C GLN A 149 -18.58 -9.61 9.66
N MET A 150 -17.35 -10.00 10.02
CA MET A 150 -16.16 -9.23 9.65
C MET A 150 -16.00 -9.08 8.14
N LEU A 151 -16.19 -10.14 7.36
CA LEU A 151 -16.11 -10.08 5.90
C LEU A 151 -17.17 -9.15 5.28
N SER A 152 -18.40 -9.12 5.82
CA SER A 152 -19.44 -8.17 5.37
C SER A 152 -19.11 -6.70 5.63
N SER A 153 -18.19 -6.41 6.54
CA SER A 153 -17.73 -5.04 6.80
C SER A 153 -16.73 -4.51 5.77
N ALA A 154 -16.37 -5.33 4.76
CA ALA A 154 -15.38 -4.95 3.77
C ALA A 154 -15.80 -3.67 3.03
N VAL A 155 -14.85 -2.74 3.01
CA VAL A 155 -14.98 -1.45 2.32
C VAL A 155 -13.77 -1.26 1.41
N VAL A 156 -13.92 -0.44 0.37
CA VAL A 156 -12.82 -0.07 -0.51
C VAL A 156 -12.64 1.44 -0.56
N ARG A 157 -11.39 1.88 -0.62
CA ARG A 157 -11.03 3.28 -0.91
C ARG A 157 -10.46 3.40 -2.32
N LYS A 158 -10.62 4.56 -2.94
CA LYS A 158 -10.16 4.81 -4.31
C LYS A 158 -8.64 4.67 -4.45
N GLU A 159 -7.91 5.23 -3.49
CA GLU A 159 -6.45 5.27 -3.47
C GLU A 159 -5.92 5.21 -2.04
N VAL A 160 -4.67 4.78 -1.89
CA VAL A 160 -3.95 4.88 -0.62
C VAL A 160 -3.53 6.35 -0.45
N PRO A 161 -3.85 7.03 0.67
CA PRO A 161 -3.45 8.41 0.89
C PRO A 161 -1.94 8.60 0.78
N LEU A 162 -1.50 9.71 0.17
CA LEU A 162 -0.08 10.00 -0.02
C LEU A 162 0.74 9.95 1.29
N PRO A 163 0.30 10.53 2.43
CA PRO A 163 1.05 10.42 3.68
C PRO A 163 1.28 8.98 4.14
N GLU A 164 0.31 8.09 3.90
CA GLU A 164 0.43 6.66 4.18
C GLU A 164 1.45 6.01 3.24
N GLN A 165 1.38 6.28 1.93
CA GLN A 165 2.36 5.79 0.96
C GLN A 165 3.80 6.18 1.34
N LEU A 166 4.01 7.44 1.75
CA LEU A 166 5.31 7.94 2.20
C LEU A 166 5.75 7.34 3.54
N GLY A 167 4.79 7.03 4.40
CA GLY A 167 5.01 6.33 5.66
C GLY A 167 5.59 4.92 5.48
N LEU A 168 5.27 4.27 4.36
CA LEU A 168 5.73 2.92 4.01
C LEU A 168 7.13 2.87 3.38
N MET A 169 7.68 4.00 2.96
CA MET A 169 9.00 4.04 2.34
C MET A 169 10.10 3.79 3.39
N PRO A 170 11.21 3.09 3.04
CA PRO A 170 12.32 2.84 3.96
C PRO A 170 13.19 4.09 4.22
N PHE A 171 12.73 5.25 3.78
CA PHE A 171 13.36 6.56 3.94
C PHE A 171 12.27 7.61 4.16
N LYS A 172 12.67 8.78 4.68
CA LYS A 172 11.82 9.97 4.76
C LYS A 172 12.21 10.95 3.66
N ILE A 173 11.26 11.78 3.25
CA ILE A 173 11.48 12.90 2.33
C ILE A 173 11.00 14.15 3.02
N SER A 174 11.92 15.11 3.23
CA SER A 174 11.62 16.43 3.77
C SER A 174 11.47 17.51 2.69
N GLU A 175 11.94 17.25 1.47
CA GLU A 175 11.96 18.19 0.36
C GLU A 175 11.47 17.53 -0.95
N MET A 176 10.46 18.12 -1.60
CA MET A 176 9.84 17.63 -2.85
C MET A 176 9.95 18.60 -4.02
N SER A 177 10.54 19.79 -3.81
CA SER A 177 10.91 20.79 -4.81
C SER A 177 9.80 21.11 -5.81
N ASP A 178 8.57 21.26 -5.33
CA ASP A 178 7.38 21.63 -6.09
C ASP A 178 7.05 20.70 -7.28
N PHE A 179 7.47 19.43 -7.24
CA PHE A 179 6.98 18.44 -8.22
C PHE A 179 5.47 18.28 -8.09
N LYS A 180 4.76 18.36 -9.23
CA LYS A 180 3.29 18.38 -9.27
C LYS A 180 2.67 17.03 -8.96
N THR A 181 3.39 15.95 -9.25
CA THR A 181 2.93 14.57 -9.06
C THR A 181 3.88 13.85 -8.13
N VAL A 182 3.33 13.24 -7.08
CA VAL A 182 4.06 12.39 -6.14
C VAL A 182 3.27 11.09 -5.98
N ARG A 183 3.89 9.96 -6.33
CA ARG A 183 3.25 8.64 -6.24
C ARG A 183 4.27 7.51 -6.10
N THR A 184 3.87 6.38 -5.52
CA THR A 184 4.71 5.18 -5.52
C THR A 184 4.66 4.47 -6.88
N LEU A 185 5.82 4.06 -7.40
CA LEU A 185 5.93 3.17 -8.57
C LEU A 185 5.81 1.70 -8.17
N ALA A 186 6.35 1.36 -7.00
CA ALA A 186 6.21 0.07 -6.36
C ALA A 186 5.90 0.35 -4.88
N PRO A 187 4.75 -0.14 -4.35
CA PRO A 187 4.36 0.12 -2.97
C PRO A 187 5.49 -0.19 -1.99
N GLY A 188 5.85 0.79 -1.16
CA GLY A 188 6.91 0.68 -0.16
C GLY A 188 8.35 0.58 -0.69
N ALA A 189 8.57 0.60 -2.02
CA ALA A 189 9.88 0.32 -2.61
C ALA A 189 10.42 1.46 -3.49
N ALA A 190 9.57 2.13 -4.25
CA ALA A 190 9.97 3.22 -5.15
C ALA A 190 8.95 4.35 -5.19
N LEU A 191 9.45 5.59 -5.17
CA LEU A 191 8.68 6.82 -5.28
C LEU A 191 9.05 7.57 -6.56
N LEU A 192 8.06 8.15 -7.23
CA LEU A 192 8.21 9.08 -8.33
C LEU A 192 7.75 10.47 -7.89
N LEU A 193 8.57 11.49 -8.20
CA LEU A 193 8.22 12.90 -8.19
C LEU A 193 8.34 13.41 -9.63
N ALA A 194 7.31 14.07 -10.18
CA ALA A 194 7.31 14.51 -11.58
C ALA A 194 6.59 15.85 -11.79
N ASP A 195 7.03 16.62 -12.78
CA ASP A 195 6.38 17.88 -13.19
C ASP A 195 5.14 17.66 -14.07
N SER A 196 4.97 16.44 -14.62
CA SER A 196 3.78 16.03 -15.35
C SER A 196 2.96 15.02 -14.55
N SER A 197 1.63 15.15 -14.63
CA SER A 197 0.65 14.17 -14.14
C SER A 197 0.15 13.22 -15.22
N ASP A 198 0.47 13.47 -16.49
CA ASP A 198 0.16 12.57 -17.60
C ASP A 198 1.30 11.55 -17.77
N GLU A 199 0.95 10.27 -17.67
CA GLU A 199 1.91 9.16 -17.71
C GLU A 199 2.74 9.14 -19.00
N ASN A 200 2.17 9.61 -20.12
CA ASN A 200 2.86 9.61 -21.40
C ASN A 200 3.93 10.70 -21.53
N SER A 201 3.93 11.69 -20.63
CA SER A 201 4.84 12.83 -20.65
C SER A 201 5.79 12.87 -19.44
N ILE A 202 5.72 11.89 -18.53
CA ILE A 202 6.65 11.80 -17.38
C ILE A 202 8.09 11.71 -17.89
N GLU A 203 8.41 10.78 -18.79
CA GLU A 203 9.77 10.53 -19.26
C GLU A 203 10.39 11.71 -20.03
N THR A 204 9.54 12.61 -20.54
CA THR A 204 9.93 13.80 -21.31
C THR A 204 9.72 15.10 -20.54
N SER A 205 9.49 15.01 -19.23
CA SER A 205 9.42 16.16 -18.31
C SER A 205 10.46 15.98 -17.19
N PRO A 206 10.75 17.02 -16.39
CA PRO A 206 11.55 16.83 -15.19
C PRO A 206 10.91 15.84 -14.21
N PHE A 207 11.67 14.82 -13.80
CA PHE A 207 11.24 13.85 -12.78
C PHE A 207 12.40 13.32 -11.94
N VAL A 208 12.05 12.76 -10.78
CA VAL A 208 12.94 12.05 -9.85
C VAL A 208 12.29 10.72 -9.45
N VAL A 209 13.04 9.62 -9.58
CA VAL A 209 12.70 8.31 -9.03
C VAL A 209 13.63 8.01 -7.86
N ILE A 210 13.06 7.67 -6.71
CA ILE A 210 13.78 7.35 -5.48
C ILE A 210 13.44 5.91 -5.08
N GLY A 211 14.45 5.08 -4.85
CA GLY A 211 14.26 3.71 -4.40
C GLY A 211 15.52 3.12 -3.78
N SER A 212 15.47 1.82 -3.50
CA SER A 212 16.60 1.07 -2.97
C SER A 212 16.93 -0.12 -3.88
N LEU A 213 18.22 -0.36 -4.10
CA LEU A 213 18.73 -1.60 -4.67
C LEU A 213 19.08 -2.56 -3.53
N ALA A 214 18.59 -3.79 -3.59
CA ALA A 214 18.97 -4.87 -2.67
C ALA A 214 20.37 -5.45 -3.01
N SER A 215 21.31 -4.57 -3.34
CA SER A 215 22.69 -4.88 -3.65
C SER A 215 23.57 -3.70 -3.32
N ALA A 216 24.75 -3.98 -2.80
CA ALA A 216 25.83 -3.02 -2.61
C ALA A 216 27.17 -3.72 -2.85
N PRO A 217 28.15 -3.05 -3.46
CA PRO A 217 29.50 -3.60 -3.60
C PRO A 217 30.13 -3.77 -2.21
N GLU A 218 30.75 -4.94 -1.98
CA GLU A 218 31.42 -5.24 -0.71
C GLU A 218 32.65 -4.36 -0.48
N LYS A 219 33.39 -4.06 -1.56
CA LYS A 219 34.57 -3.22 -1.51
C LYS A 219 34.28 -1.82 -2.03
N ALA A 220 34.89 -0.82 -1.40
CA ALA A 220 34.73 0.57 -1.80
C ALA A 220 35.24 0.86 -3.23
N GLU A 221 36.30 0.17 -3.65
CA GLU A 221 36.87 0.26 -5.01
C GLU A 221 35.91 -0.20 -6.12
N ASP A 222 34.98 -1.11 -5.81
CA ASP A 222 33.99 -1.60 -6.77
C ASP A 222 32.83 -0.62 -7.00
N ARG A 223 32.70 0.44 -6.19
CA ARG A 223 31.56 1.37 -6.23
C ARG A 223 31.42 2.10 -7.56
N GLY A 224 32.53 2.43 -8.22
CA GLY A 224 32.48 3.10 -9.53
C GLY A 224 31.94 2.20 -10.63
N ARG A 225 32.46 0.98 -10.71
CA ARG A 225 31.95 -0.05 -11.63
C ARG A 225 30.48 -0.34 -11.36
N PHE A 226 30.09 -0.48 -10.09
CA PHE A 226 28.71 -0.66 -9.70
C PHE A 226 27.80 0.50 -10.14
N ALA A 227 28.26 1.75 -10.00
CA ALA A 227 27.51 2.93 -10.42
C ALA A 227 27.26 2.96 -11.94
N GLN A 228 28.29 2.66 -12.74
CA GLN A 228 28.17 2.58 -14.20
C GLN A 228 27.25 1.42 -14.64
N GLN A 229 27.39 0.25 -14.01
CA GLN A 229 26.51 -0.89 -14.27
C GLN A 229 25.05 -0.54 -13.96
N ALA A 230 24.78 0.04 -12.78
CA ALA A 230 23.44 0.49 -12.41
C ALA A 230 22.90 1.52 -13.40
N ALA A 231 23.70 2.52 -13.80
CA ALA A 231 23.32 3.53 -14.78
C ALA A 231 22.87 2.92 -16.13
N GLY A 232 23.52 1.83 -16.57
CA GLY A 232 23.13 1.08 -17.77
C GLY A 232 21.78 0.36 -17.66
N THR A 233 21.21 0.21 -16.46
CA THR A 233 19.90 -0.44 -16.26
C THR A 233 18.75 0.54 -16.09
N ILE A 234 18.96 1.85 -16.31
CA ILE A 234 17.87 2.83 -16.18
C ILE A 234 16.83 2.56 -17.29
N PRO A 235 15.56 2.26 -16.95
CA PRO A 235 14.53 2.00 -17.95
C PRO A 235 14.24 3.24 -18.80
N GLY A 236 13.85 3.04 -20.07
CA GLY A 236 13.38 4.12 -20.93
C GLY A 236 14.47 5.01 -21.54
N LEU A 237 15.75 4.74 -21.28
CA LEU A 237 16.87 5.43 -21.94
C LEU A 237 17.32 4.68 -23.19
N ARG A 238 17.43 5.41 -24.31
CA ARG A 238 18.07 4.98 -25.55
C ARG A 238 19.30 5.84 -25.81
N GLU A 239 20.29 5.28 -26.51
CA GLU A 239 21.53 6.00 -26.87
C GLU A 239 22.26 6.61 -25.66
N GLY A 240 22.17 5.97 -24.50
CA GLY A 240 22.75 6.46 -23.26
C GLY A 240 24.27 6.52 -23.29
N ARG A 241 24.83 7.72 -23.07
CA ARG A 241 26.26 7.97 -22.97
C ARG A 241 26.57 8.58 -21.61
N ILE A 242 27.35 7.87 -20.80
CA ILE A 242 27.90 8.42 -19.56
C ILE A 242 28.87 9.55 -19.91
N THR A 243 28.61 10.74 -19.37
CA THR A 243 29.44 11.94 -19.54
C THR A 243 30.32 12.21 -18.33
N MET A 244 29.89 11.75 -17.15
CA MET A 244 30.62 11.89 -15.89
C MET A 244 30.21 10.74 -14.96
N SER A 245 31.15 10.20 -14.19
CA SER A 245 30.85 9.22 -13.16
C SER A 245 31.93 9.30 -12.09
N GLU A 246 31.59 9.89 -10.94
CA GLU A 246 32.57 10.29 -9.94
C GLU A 246 32.09 9.99 -8.51
N PRO A 247 33.01 9.71 -7.57
CA PRO A 247 32.67 9.57 -6.17
C PRO A 247 32.20 10.91 -5.58
N GLN A 248 31.18 10.87 -4.74
CA GLN A 248 30.66 12.05 -4.04
C GLN A 248 30.30 11.69 -2.60
N ARG A 249 30.22 12.72 -1.74
CA ARG A 249 29.50 12.63 -0.47
C ARG A 249 28.06 13.10 -0.67
N ILE A 250 27.11 12.32 -0.17
CA ILE A 250 25.68 12.64 -0.19
C ILE A 250 25.23 12.52 1.26
N ASP A 251 24.92 13.66 1.89
CA ASP A 251 24.58 13.71 3.32
C ASP A 251 25.67 13.05 4.20
N GLY A 252 26.94 13.37 3.94
CA GLY A 252 28.11 12.78 4.61
C GLY A 252 28.42 11.32 4.24
N MET A 253 27.45 10.59 3.69
CA MET A 253 27.60 9.19 3.29
C MET A 253 28.37 9.05 1.98
N ALA A 254 29.08 7.93 1.82
CA ALA A 254 29.75 7.63 0.57
C ALA A 254 28.72 7.39 -0.55
N GLY A 255 28.96 7.99 -1.70
CA GLY A 255 28.09 7.86 -2.84
C GLY A 255 28.82 8.05 -4.17
N TRP A 256 28.06 7.96 -5.25
CA TRP A 256 28.52 8.20 -6.61
C TRP A 256 27.48 9.02 -7.36
N GLU A 257 27.93 10.00 -8.14
CA GLU A 257 27.11 10.72 -9.12
C GLU A 257 27.50 10.22 -10.52
N THR A 258 26.52 9.83 -11.32
CA THR A 258 26.73 9.43 -12.72
C THR A 258 25.80 10.24 -13.61
N ARG A 259 26.36 11.03 -14.52
CA ARG A 259 25.63 11.83 -15.50
C ARG A 259 25.63 11.14 -16.85
N ILE A 260 24.49 11.18 -17.52
CA ILE A 260 24.22 10.47 -18.76
C ILE A 260 23.50 11.44 -19.70
N ASP A 261 23.95 11.54 -20.93
CA ASP A 261 23.16 12.07 -22.03
C ASP A 261 22.45 10.91 -22.73
N ALA A 262 21.16 11.05 -23.02
CA ALA A 262 20.37 9.99 -23.62
C ALA A 262 19.20 10.55 -24.44
N VAL A 263 18.41 9.65 -25.00
CA VAL A 263 17.13 9.88 -25.67
C VAL A 263 16.05 9.12 -24.91
N SER A 264 14.88 9.74 -24.67
CA SER A 264 13.76 9.13 -23.96
C SER A 264 12.39 9.46 -24.57
N GLY A 265 11.35 8.73 -24.14
CA GLY A 265 9.97 8.87 -24.61
C GLY A 265 9.75 8.47 -26.07
N LYS A 266 8.50 8.49 -26.55
CA LYS A 266 8.17 8.07 -27.93
C LYS A 266 8.72 9.02 -29.00
N ASN A 267 8.93 10.28 -28.66
CA ASN A 267 9.32 11.34 -29.59
C ASN A 267 10.84 11.56 -29.69
N ASN A 268 11.65 10.61 -29.19
CA ASN A 268 13.11 10.72 -29.17
C ASN A 268 13.60 12.03 -28.52
N THR A 269 13.01 12.43 -27.39
CA THR A 269 13.38 13.64 -26.68
C THR A 269 14.80 13.51 -26.12
N PRO A 270 15.74 14.41 -26.46
CA PRO A 270 17.05 14.44 -25.84
C PRO A 270 16.93 14.82 -24.36
N VAL A 271 17.50 13.98 -23.49
CA VAL A 271 17.45 14.16 -22.04
C VAL A 271 18.85 14.14 -21.45
N SER A 272 19.00 14.87 -20.35
CA SER A 272 20.12 14.73 -19.44
C SER A 272 19.62 14.06 -18.17
N VAL A 273 20.38 13.05 -17.72
CA VAL A 273 20.02 12.18 -16.60
C VAL A 273 21.16 12.21 -15.60
N VAL A 274 20.81 12.18 -14.32
CA VAL A 274 21.73 11.94 -13.21
C VAL A 274 21.23 10.78 -12.38
N GLN A 275 22.16 9.89 -12.04
CA GLN A 275 21.98 8.89 -11.01
C GLN A 275 22.86 9.24 -9.82
N TRP A 276 22.26 9.25 -8.63
CA TRP A 276 22.97 9.19 -7.37
C TRP A 276 22.80 7.83 -6.73
N LEU A 277 23.92 7.24 -6.32
CA LEU A 277 23.95 6.09 -5.43
C LEU A 277 24.47 6.56 -4.08
N ARG A 278 23.73 6.29 -3.00
CA ARG A 278 24.18 6.48 -1.63
C ARG A 278 24.35 5.10 -0.99
N PHE A 279 25.59 4.77 -0.63
CA PHE A 279 25.94 3.49 -0.04
C PHE A 279 25.72 3.60 1.48
N GLY A 280 24.70 2.89 1.98
CA GLY A 280 24.37 2.83 3.41
C GLY A 280 25.11 1.72 4.15
N GLY A 281 24.75 1.50 5.42
CA GLY A 281 25.12 0.30 6.15
C GLY A 281 24.35 -0.93 5.64
N GLY A 282 25.02 -2.07 5.50
CA GLY A 282 24.42 -3.32 5.00
C GLY A 282 24.55 -3.53 3.49
N LYS A 283 23.71 -4.40 2.92
CA LYS A 283 23.73 -4.80 1.49
C LYS A 283 22.75 -4.00 0.62
N VAL A 284 22.37 -2.80 1.04
CA VAL A 284 21.37 -1.96 0.35
C VAL A 284 22.01 -0.67 -0.12
N THR A 285 21.76 -0.31 -1.39
CA THR A 285 22.18 0.98 -1.96
C THR A 285 20.95 1.82 -2.25
N MET A 286 20.87 3.03 -1.69
CA MET A 286 19.84 3.98 -2.08
C MET A 286 20.16 4.53 -3.47
N ARG A 287 19.16 4.52 -4.35
CA ARG A 287 19.28 4.95 -5.73
C ARG A 287 18.28 6.05 -6.01
N ILE A 288 18.80 7.16 -6.52
CA ILE A 288 18.01 8.31 -6.97
C ILE A 288 18.35 8.52 -8.43
N ILE A 289 17.34 8.54 -9.29
CA ILE A 289 17.49 8.81 -10.72
C ILE A 289 16.68 10.07 -11.00
N ALA A 290 17.28 11.06 -11.62
CA ALA A 290 16.56 12.25 -12.06
C ALA A 290 16.87 12.52 -13.53
N SER A 291 15.87 12.97 -14.28
CA SER A 291 15.97 13.22 -15.71
C SER A 291 15.15 14.46 -16.07
N ALA A 292 15.64 15.22 -17.02
CA ALA A 292 14.91 16.32 -17.65
C ALA A 292 15.28 16.40 -19.15
N PRO A 293 14.40 16.99 -19.98
CA PRO A 293 14.81 17.48 -21.29
C PRO A 293 16.09 18.30 -21.19
N ARG A 294 17.00 18.15 -22.16
CA ARG A 294 18.33 18.80 -22.09
C ARG A 294 18.22 20.33 -21.93
N ASP A 295 17.24 20.94 -22.59
CA ASP A 295 17.00 22.38 -22.54
C ASP A 295 16.47 22.85 -21.16
N ASP A 296 15.84 21.96 -20.38
CA ASP A 296 15.33 22.24 -19.04
C ASP A 296 16.34 21.91 -17.92
N TRP A 297 17.45 21.25 -18.25
CA TRP A 297 18.39 20.71 -17.28
C TRP A 297 18.91 21.74 -16.28
N ALA A 298 19.29 22.93 -16.76
CA ALA A 298 19.85 23.98 -15.92
C ALA A 298 18.87 24.43 -14.82
N LYS A 299 17.56 24.40 -15.11
CA LYS A 299 16.49 24.74 -14.15
C LYS A 299 16.12 23.55 -13.26
N ALA A 300 16.12 22.33 -13.81
CA ALA A 300 15.69 21.13 -13.11
C ALA A 300 16.75 20.59 -12.13
N PHE A 301 18.04 20.65 -12.51
CA PHE A 301 19.12 20.02 -11.75
C PHE A 301 19.25 20.53 -10.29
N PRO A 302 19.11 21.84 -9.98
CA PRO A 302 19.06 22.31 -8.60
C PRO A 302 17.93 21.68 -7.77
N ARG A 303 16.74 21.51 -8.36
CA ARG A 303 15.58 20.85 -7.71
C ARG A 303 15.86 19.38 -7.45
N PHE A 304 16.48 18.68 -8.41
CA PHE A 304 16.88 17.29 -8.23
C PHE A 304 17.86 17.12 -7.05
N ARG A 305 18.81 18.04 -6.89
CA ARG A 305 19.74 18.04 -5.74
C ARG A 305 19.02 18.32 -4.43
N ALA A 306 18.09 19.29 -4.40
CA ALA A 306 17.29 19.58 -3.21
C ALA A 306 16.48 18.35 -2.76
N VAL A 307 15.82 17.65 -3.68
CA VAL A 307 15.16 16.36 -3.37
C VAL A 307 16.17 15.33 -2.86
N ARG A 308 17.31 15.14 -3.53
CA ARG A 308 18.36 14.20 -3.09
C ARG A 308 18.79 14.48 -1.64
N ASP A 309 19.03 15.75 -1.33
CA ASP A 309 19.54 16.21 -0.04
C ASP A 309 18.47 16.17 1.05
N GLY A 310 17.18 16.18 0.69
CA GLY A 310 16.05 16.00 1.61
C GLY A 310 15.66 14.54 1.89
N ILE A 311 16.47 13.55 1.51
CA ILE A 311 16.19 12.13 1.78
C ILE A 311 16.96 11.64 3.01
N GLU A 312 16.22 11.34 4.07
CA GLU A 312 16.77 10.86 5.34
C GLU A 312 16.54 9.34 5.50
N PRO A 313 17.51 8.59 6.05
CA PRO A 313 17.28 7.23 6.50
C PRO A 313 16.17 7.16 7.57
N ARG A 314 15.46 6.03 7.64
CA ARG A 314 14.58 5.72 8.77
C ARG A 314 15.31 4.96 9.87
#